data_AF-A0A6J3LYH0-F1
#
_entry.id   AF-A0A6J3LYH0-F1
#
_cell.length_a   1.000
_cell.length_b   1.000
_cell.length_c   1.000
_cell.angle_alpha   90.00
_cell.angle_beta   90.00
_cell.angle_gamma   90.00
#
_symmetry.space_group_name_H-M   'P 1'
#
loop_
_entity.id
_entity.type
_entity.pdbx_description
1 polymer ?
#
loop_
_entity_poly.entity_id
_entity_poly.type
_entity_poly.pdbx_seq_one_letter_code
_entity_poly.pdbx_strand_id
1 'polypeptide(L)'
;DALVILSLQLEDLESVSKKDKGKYASGNLPDQVVAVDEYRAEIDRHRQFLEDLQLAKSIAQAVYTDATLLNELAAQDIQAYEDRNYALQISSEDAEFQDPPGQDRYETESIKDWVSIVTDSFQACSLADIESTDNENDKAGPSTTYAERQAKILDKLSEQFMCNTC
;
A
#
# COMPACT_ATOMS: atom_id res chain seq x y z
N ASP A 1 21.10 -7.21 -9.18
CA ASP A 1 19.73 -7.28 -8.62
C ASP A 1 19.80 -8.18 -7.39
N ALA A 2 19.28 -7.71 -6.24
CA ALA A 2 19.42 -8.40 -4.96
C ALA A 2 18.72 -9.76 -4.95
N LEU A 3 17.54 -9.89 -5.58
CA LEU A 3 16.82 -11.16 -5.70
C LEU A 3 17.60 -12.21 -6.51
N VAL A 4 18.31 -11.77 -7.55
CA VAL A 4 19.17 -12.65 -8.36
C VAL A 4 20.36 -13.16 -7.55
N ILE A 5 20.95 -12.29 -6.72
CA ILE A 5 22.07 -12.67 -5.85
C ILE A 5 21.63 -13.69 -4.80
N LEU A 6 20.49 -13.45 -4.13
CA LEU A 6 19.93 -14.40 -3.16
C LEU A 6 19.58 -15.74 -3.80
N SER A 7 19.06 -15.72 -5.04
CA SER A 7 18.75 -16.94 -5.79
C SER A 7 20.02 -17.76 -6.12
N LEU A 8 21.11 -17.10 -6.47
CA LEU A 8 22.40 -17.75 -6.70
C LEU A 8 22.96 -18.36 -5.41
N GLN A 9 22.85 -17.65 -4.28
CA GLN A 9 23.29 -18.18 -2.98
C GLN A 9 22.49 -19.44 -2.57
N LEU A 10 21.18 -19.49 -2.86
CA LEU A 10 20.38 -20.69 -2.62
C LEU A 10 20.84 -21.88 -3.50
N GLU A 11 21.19 -21.63 -4.77
CA GLU A 11 21.75 -22.65 -5.65
C GLU A 11 23.09 -23.19 -5.13
N ASP A 12 23.96 -22.31 -4.64
CA ASP A 12 25.23 -22.69 -4.02
C ASP A 12 25.00 -23.58 -2.79
N LEU A 13 24.07 -23.22 -1.90
CA LEU A 13 23.72 -24.02 -0.72
C LEU A 13 23.11 -25.38 -1.10
N GLU A 14 22.30 -25.43 -2.15
CA GLU A 14 21.78 -26.69 -2.68
C GLU A 14 22.91 -27.60 -3.19
N SER A 15 23.94 -27.02 -3.83
CA SER A 15 25.12 -27.74 -4.28
C SER A 15 25.94 -28.31 -3.12
N VAL A 16 25.99 -27.59 -1.99
CA VAL A 16 26.66 -28.02 -0.75
C VAL A 16 25.89 -29.18 -0.12
N SER A 17 24.57 -29.04 -0.01
CA SER A 17 23.68 -30.08 0.53
C SER A 17 23.76 -31.38 -0.28
N LYS A 18 23.80 -31.31 -1.62
CA LYS A 18 23.93 -32.50 -2.49
C LYS A 18 25.25 -33.25 -2.34
N LYS A 19 26.32 -32.58 -1.89
CA LYS A 19 27.63 -33.20 -1.65
C LYS A 19 27.71 -33.89 -0.29
N ASP A 20 26.83 -33.52 0.63
CA ASP A 20 26.71 -34.17 1.92
C ASP A 20 26.08 -35.57 1.76
N LYS A 21 26.70 -36.57 2.38
CA LYS A 21 26.23 -37.96 2.36
C LYS A 21 25.33 -38.29 3.55
N GLY A 22 25.07 -37.33 4.45
CA GLY A 22 24.13 -37.47 5.57
C GLY A 22 24.52 -38.54 6.58
N LYS A 23 25.81 -38.86 6.69
CA LYS A 23 26.32 -39.97 7.53
C LYS A 23 26.60 -39.48 8.94
N TYR A 24 25.54 -39.16 9.68
CA TYR A 24 25.64 -38.67 11.05
C TYR A 24 24.93 -39.59 12.02
N ALA A 25 25.44 -39.68 13.25
CA ALA A 25 24.79 -40.47 14.30
C ALA A 25 23.46 -39.79 14.69
N SER A 26 22.43 -40.59 15.01
CA SER A 26 21.13 -40.06 15.42
C SER A 26 21.28 -39.12 16.62
N GLY A 27 20.75 -37.90 16.50
CA GLY A 27 20.86 -36.86 17.53
C GLY A 27 22.19 -36.10 17.56
N ASN A 28 23.12 -36.36 16.63
CA ASN A 28 24.40 -35.66 16.55
C ASN A 28 24.61 -35.10 15.14
N LEU A 29 23.90 -34.00 14.83
CA LEU A 29 24.12 -33.24 13.61
C LEU A 29 25.42 -32.42 13.75
N PRO A 30 26.28 -32.40 12.72
CA PRO A 30 27.40 -31.48 12.70
C PRO A 30 26.90 -30.04 12.67
N ASP A 31 27.64 -29.18 13.37
CA ASP A 31 27.44 -27.73 13.39
C ASP A 31 27.30 -27.13 11.98
N GLN A 32 28.11 -27.59 11.03
CA GLN A 32 28.05 -27.14 9.64
C GLN A 32 26.68 -27.38 8.97
N VAL A 33 26.00 -28.49 9.29
CA VAL A 33 24.69 -28.80 8.72
C VAL A 33 23.64 -27.83 9.28
N VAL A 34 23.70 -27.59 10.60
CA VAL A 34 22.81 -26.64 11.28
C VAL A 34 23.02 -25.22 10.74
N ALA A 35 24.28 -24.78 10.60
CA ALA A 35 24.62 -23.47 10.07
C ALA A 35 24.14 -23.27 8.62
N VAL A 36 24.24 -24.30 7.77
CA VAL A 36 23.73 -24.25 6.39
C VAL A 36 22.22 -24.14 6.34
N ASP A 37 21.51 -24.89 7.19
CA ASP A 37 20.04 -24.84 7.26
C ASP A 37 19.56 -23.48 7.80
N GLU A 38 20.21 -22.93 8.82
CA GLU A 38 19.90 -21.60 9.35
C GLU A 38 20.15 -20.51 8.31
N TYR A 39 21.29 -20.55 7.62
CA TYR A 39 21.63 -19.56 6.58
C TYR A 39 20.68 -19.64 5.39
N ARG A 40 20.26 -20.84 4.99
CA ARG A 40 19.22 -21.02 3.97
C ARG A 40 17.91 -20.35 4.39
N ALA A 41 17.46 -20.59 5.62
CA ALA A 41 16.24 -19.99 6.15
C ALA A 41 16.33 -18.46 6.22
N GLU A 42 17.51 -17.90 6.50
CA GLU A 42 17.75 -16.47 6.47
C GLU A 42 17.66 -15.87 5.06
N ILE A 43 18.26 -16.52 4.06
CA ILE A 43 18.17 -16.09 2.66
C ILE A 43 16.73 -16.13 2.16
N ASP A 44 15.98 -17.19 2.49
CA ASP A 44 14.57 -17.30 2.11
C ASP A 44 13.73 -16.17 2.70
N ARG A 45 13.96 -15.79 3.97
CA ARG A 45 13.30 -14.63 4.60
C ARG A 45 13.63 -13.31 3.90
N HIS A 46 14.91 -13.08 3.60
CA HIS A 46 15.34 -11.85 2.91
C HIS A 46 14.75 -11.76 1.50
N ARG A 47 14.70 -12.88 0.80
CA ARG A 47 14.11 -12.96 -0.52
C ARG A 47 12.62 -12.63 -0.47
N GLN A 48 11.87 -13.26 0.44
CA GLN A 48 10.45 -12.97 0.64
C GLN A 48 10.20 -11.49 0.93
N PHE A 49 10.98 -10.89 1.83
CA PHE A 49 10.89 -9.47 2.14
C PHE A 49 11.09 -8.58 0.91
N LEU A 50 12.07 -8.89 0.06
CA LEU A 50 12.33 -8.10 -1.15
C LEU A 50 11.23 -8.27 -2.20
N GLU A 51 10.67 -9.47 -2.34
CA GLU A 51 9.52 -9.72 -3.21
C GLU A 51 8.29 -8.92 -2.74
N ASP A 52 8.02 -8.93 -1.43
CA ASP A 52 6.94 -8.14 -0.82
C ASP A 52 7.16 -6.63 -0.99
N LEU A 53 8.40 -6.16 -0.83
CA LEU A 53 8.76 -4.76 -1.05
C LEU A 53 8.55 -4.34 -2.51
N GLN A 54 8.94 -5.20 -3.46
CA GLN A 54 8.74 -4.93 -4.88
C GLN A 54 7.25 -4.86 -5.22
N LEU A 55 6.45 -5.77 -4.67
CA LEU A 55 4.99 -5.75 -4.80
C LEU A 55 4.40 -4.47 -4.22
N ALA A 56 4.77 -4.08 -3.00
CA ALA A 56 4.30 -2.87 -2.35
C ALA A 56 4.63 -1.60 -3.18
N LYS A 57 5.85 -1.52 -3.73
CA LYS A 57 6.25 -0.42 -4.62
C LYS A 57 5.42 -0.40 -5.90
N SER A 58 5.15 -1.56 -6.49
CA SER A 58 4.30 -1.66 -7.68
C SER A 58 2.88 -1.17 -7.40
N ILE A 59 2.30 -1.56 -6.27
CA ILE A 59 0.95 -1.12 -5.87
C ILE A 59 0.95 0.40 -5.63
N ALA A 60 1.91 0.92 -4.88
CA ALA A 60 2.02 2.35 -4.62
C ALA A 60 2.17 3.17 -5.91
N GLN A 61 2.96 2.67 -6.86
CA GLN A 61 3.12 3.30 -8.16
C GLN A 61 1.82 3.30 -8.95
N ALA A 62 1.10 2.17 -9.01
CA ALA A 62 -0.19 2.08 -9.72
C ALA A 62 -1.22 3.05 -9.12
N VAL A 63 -1.33 3.10 -7.79
CA VAL A 63 -2.21 4.04 -7.10
C VAL A 63 -1.84 5.49 -7.45
N TYR A 64 -0.55 5.82 -7.44
CA TYR A 64 -0.09 7.17 -7.76
C TYR A 64 -0.37 7.56 -9.22
N THR A 65 -0.12 6.67 -10.18
CA THR A 65 -0.36 6.95 -11.60
C THR A 65 -1.85 7.10 -11.91
N ASP A 66 -2.66 6.22 -11.33
CA ASP A 66 -4.09 6.13 -11.64
C ASP A 66 -4.90 7.19 -10.89
N ALA A 67 -4.33 7.80 -9.83
CA ALA A 67 -4.97 8.87 -9.07
C ALA A 67 -5.44 10.02 -9.98
N THR A 68 -4.64 10.42 -10.97
CA THR A 68 -5.01 11.53 -11.88
C THR A 68 -6.28 11.21 -12.68
N LEU A 69 -6.37 10.00 -13.23
CA LEU A 69 -7.53 9.54 -13.99
C LEU A 69 -8.76 9.38 -13.09
N LEU A 70 -8.59 8.84 -11.89
CA LEU A 70 -9.68 8.72 -10.92
C LEU A 70 -10.25 10.09 -10.54
N ASN A 71 -9.43 11.14 -10.50
CA ASN A 71 -9.86 12.50 -10.18
C ASN A 71 -10.70 13.11 -11.28
N GLU A 72 -10.27 12.92 -12.52
CA GLU A 72 -11.02 13.38 -13.67
C GLU A 72 -12.39 12.69 -13.74
N LEU A 73 -12.42 11.38 -13.47
CA LEU A 73 -13.67 10.61 -13.43
C LEU A 73 -14.59 11.09 -12.28
N ALA A 74 -14.03 11.27 -11.08
CA ALA A 74 -14.79 11.73 -9.92
C ALA A 74 -15.37 13.13 -10.14
N ALA A 75 -14.63 14.04 -10.77
CA ALA A 75 -15.12 15.37 -11.11
C ALA A 75 -16.28 15.31 -12.10
N GLN A 76 -16.19 14.42 -13.11
CA GLN A 76 -17.28 14.20 -14.07
C GLN A 76 -18.53 13.63 -13.39
N ASP A 77 -18.36 12.68 -12.46
CA ASP A 77 -19.48 12.08 -11.72
C ASP A 77 -20.18 13.12 -10.82
N ILE A 78 -19.43 13.99 -10.15
CA ILE A 78 -19.99 15.10 -9.37
C ILE A 78 -20.79 16.02 -10.28
N GLN A 79 -20.23 16.42 -11.42
CA GLN A 79 -20.93 17.28 -12.37
C GLN A 79 -22.23 16.63 -12.88
N ALA A 80 -22.17 15.36 -13.29
CA ALA A 80 -23.34 14.64 -13.77
C ALA A 80 -24.43 14.50 -12.68
N TYR A 81 -24.03 14.36 -11.42
CA TYR A 81 -24.94 14.34 -10.28
C TYR A 81 -25.60 15.71 -10.05
N GLU A 82 -24.84 16.80 -10.11
CA GLU A 82 -25.38 18.16 -9.99
C GLU A 82 -26.33 18.48 -11.14
N ASP A 83 -25.97 18.14 -12.38
CA ASP A 83 -26.80 18.33 -13.57
C ASP A 83 -28.13 17.57 -13.43
N ARG A 84 -28.09 16.32 -12.95
CA ARG A 84 -29.29 15.53 -12.67
C ARG A 84 -30.18 16.19 -11.61
N ASN A 85 -29.59 16.64 -10.50
CA ASN A 85 -30.35 17.29 -9.44
C ASN A 85 -31.01 18.58 -9.92
N TYR A 86 -30.29 19.37 -10.71
CA TYR A 86 -30.80 20.59 -11.30
C TYR A 86 -31.97 20.31 -12.27
N ALA A 87 -31.83 19.29 -13.12
CA ALA A 87 -32.91 18.86 -14.02
C ALA A 87 -34.17 18.41 -13.26
N LEU A 88 -34.00 17.65 -12.17
CA LEU A 88 -35.12 17.23 -11.30
C LEU A 88 -35.80 18.41 -10.58
N GLN A 89 -35.02 19.43 -10.19
CA GLN A 89 -35.59 20.64 -9.61
C GLN A 89 -36.46 21.39 -10.62
N ILE A 90 -35.95 21.62 -11.84
CA ILE A 90 -36.70 22.26 -12.92
C ILE A 90 -37.97 21.47 -13.27
N SER A 91 -37.87 20.14 -13.43
CA SER A 91 -39.04 19.33 -13.78
C SER A 91 -40.12 19.32 -12.70
N SER A 92 -39.74 19.53 -11.44
CA SER A 92 -40.70 19.62 -10.33
C SER A 92 -41.45 20.97 -10.26
N GLU A 93 -40.91 22.02 -10.88
CA GLU A 93 -41.51 23.37 -10.91
C GLU A 93 -42.46 23.58 -12.09
N ASP A 94 -42.29 22.85 -13.19
CA ASP A 94 -43.19 22.87 -14.36
C ASP A 94 -44.22 21.73 -14.29
N ALA A 95 -45.49 22.08 -13.98
CA ALA A 95 -46.61 21.14 -13.85
C ALA A 95 -46.98 20.37 -15.16
N GLU A 96 -46.36 20.71 -16.30
CA GLU A 96 -46.56 20.02 -17.58
C GLU A 96 -45.61 18.83 -17.82
N PHE A 97 -44.50 18.72 -17.07
CA PHE A 97 -43.59 17.57 -17.16
C PHE A 97 -44.02 16.49 -16.15
N GLN A 98 -44.82 15.53 -16.61
CA GLN A 98 -45.08 14.33 -15.83
C GLN A 98 -43.81 13.49 -15.71
N ASP A 99 -43.43 13.15 -14.48
CA ASP A 99 -42.36 12.19 -14.21
C ASP A 99 -42.63 10.87 -14.98
N PRO A 100 -41.61 10.27 -15.62
CA PRO A 100 -41.76 8.96 -16.23
C PRO A 100 -42.19 7.94 -15.15
N PRO A 101 -43.22 7.11 -15.40
CA PRO A 101 -43.75 6.21 -14.39
C PRO A 101 -42.73 5.11 -14.10
N GLY A 102 -42.18 5.10 -12.88
CA GLY A 102 -41.35 4.00 -12.37
C GLY A 102 -39.97 4.35 -11.81
N GLN A 103 -39.65 5.62 -11.54
CA GLN A 103 -38.46 5.91 -10.72
C GLN A 103 -38.78 5.66 -9.25
N ASP A 104 -38.45 4.45 -8.77
CA ASP A 104 -38.24 4.24 -7.34
C ASP A 104 -37.33 5.37 -6.83
N ARG A 105 -37.80 6.13 -5.85
CA ARG A 105 -37.02 7.18 -5.20
C ARG A 105 -35.89 6.50 -4.41
N TYR A 106 -34.81 6.10 -5.09
CA TYR A 106 -33.60 5.64 -4.42
C TYR A 106 -33.04 6.84 -3.63
N GLU A 107 -32.84 6.64 -2.33
CA GLU A 107 -32.47 7.67 -1.36
C GLU A 107 -31.25 8.49 -1.84
N THR A 108 -31.51 9.71 -2.28
CA THR A 108 -30.50 10.69 -2.69
C THR A 108 -29.52 11.04 -1.57
N GLU A 109 -29.87 10.77 -0.31
CA GLU A 109 -29.00 10.94 0.86
C GLU A 109 -27.81 9.98 0.84
N SER A 110 -28.00 8.73 0.42
CA SER A 110 -26.92 7.75 0.35
C SER A 110 -25.84 8.17 -0.66
N ILE A 111 -26.23 8.74 -1.81
CA ILE A 111 -25.28 9.17 -2.84
C ILE A 111 -24.50 10.42 -2.41
N LYS A 112 -25.14 11.36 -1.69
CA LYS A 112 -24.45 12.54 -1.15
C LYS A 112 -23.38 12.18 -0.13
N ASP A 113 -23.65 11.17 0.69
CA ASP A 113 -22.69 10.63 1.66
C ASP A 113 -21.47 10.03 0.95
N TRP A 114 -21.68 9.22 -0.10
CA TRP A 114 -20.59 8.69 -0.93
C TRP A 114 -19.77 9.79 -1.62
N VAL A 115 -20.41 10.79 -2.22
CA VAL A 115 -19.70 11.91 -2.86
C VAL A 115 -18.90 12.69 -1.82
N SER A 116 -19.46 12.97 -0.64
CA SER A 116 -18.72 13.61 0.46
C SER A 116 -17.52 12.77 0.90
N ILE A 117 -17.69 11.46 1.10
CA ILE A 117 -16.61 10.55 1.46
C ILE A 117 -15.49 10.55 0.42
N VAL A 118 -15.81 10.52 -0.87
CA VAL A 118 -14.81 10.58 -1.94
C VAL A 118 -14.06 11.92 -1.90
N THR A 119 -14.77 13.02 -1.65
CA THR A 119 -14.18 14.37 -1.60
C THR A 119 -13.30 14.56 -0.35
N ASP A 120 -13.73 14.03 0.80
CA ASP A 120 -13.02 14.08 2.08
C ASP A 120 -11.84 13.11 2.12
N SER A 121 -11.99 11.91 1.56
CA SER A 121 -10.89 10.94 1.40
C SER A 121 -9.80 11.50 0.47
N PHE A 122 -10.19 12.33 -0.52
CA PHE A 122 -9.27 13.08 -1.37
C PHE A 122 -8.39 14.08 -0.60
N GLN A 123 -8.95 14.75 0.41
CA GLN A 123 -8.19 15.62 1.32
C GLN A 123 -7.41 14.84 2.37
N ALA A 124 -7.94 13.73 2.87
CA ALA A 124 -7.32 12.93 3.92
C ALA A 124 -6.14 12.09 3.41
N CYS A 125 -6.12 11.61 2.16
CA CYS A 125 -4.94 10.98 1.57
C CYS A 125 -3.76 11.96 1.40
N SER A 126 -4.01 13.28 1.46
CA SER A 126 -2.96 14.30 1.57
C SER A 126 -2.43 14.50 3.02
N LEU A 127 -3.06 13.88 4.02
CA LEU A 127 -2.83 14.12 5.45
C LEU A 127 -2.80 12.85 6.33
N ALA A 128 -2.84 11.63 5.76
CA ALA A 128 -2.83 10.42 6.57
C ALA A 128 -1.46 10.17 7.22
N ASP A 129 -1.33 10.69 8.44
CA ASP A 129 -0.41 10.29 9.49
C ASP A 129 -0.47 8.76 9.68
N ILE A 130 0.65 8.10 9.43
CA ILE A 130 0.95 6.81 10.03
C ILE A 130 2.00 7.08 11.09
N GLU A 131 1.56 7.42 12.31
CA GLU A 131 2.37 7.22 13.51
C GLU A 131 1.46 6.96 14.71
N SER A 132 1.13 5.68 14.89
CA SER A 132 0.93 5.09 16.21
C SER A 132 2.30 4.80 16.81
N THR A 133 2.81 5.68 17.66
CA THR A 133 3.74 5.35 18.76
C THR A 133 3.74 6.52 19.74
N ASP A 134 3.29 6.24 20.97
CA ASP A 134 3.32 7.17 22.10
C ASP A 134 4.70 7.82 22.25
N ASN A 135 4.80 9.12 21.98
CA ASN A 135 5.83 9.95 22.59
C ASN A 135 5.36 11.41 22.72
N GLU A 136 5.12 11.81 23.96
CA GLU A 136 4.75 13.16 24.41
C GLU A 136 5.78 14.21 23.95
N ASN A 137 5.58 14.80 22.76
CA ASN A 137 6.08 16.15 22.46
C ASN A 137 5.39 16.76 21.23
N ASP A 138 4.13 17.15 21.41
CA ASP A 138 3.40 17.97 20.44
C ASP A 138 4.04 19.36 20.31
N LYS A 139 4.93 19.49 19.32
CA LYS A 139 5.24 20.80 18.74
C LYS A 139 4.99 20.73 17.24
N ALA A 140 3.88 21.33 16.83
CA ALA A 140 3.54 21.60 15.44
C ALA A 140 4.70 22.35 14.76
N GLY A 141 5.49 21.60 13.99
CA GLY A 141 6.58 22.12 13.17
C GLY A 141 6.06 22.72 11.86
N PRO A 142 6.89 23.50 11.14
CA PRO A 142 6.49 24.14 9.88
C PRO A 142 6.12 23.10 8.82
N SER A 143 5.07 23.41 8.04
CA SER A 143 4.54 22.58 6.96
C SER A 143 5.65 22.12 6.01
N THR A 144 5.97 20.83 6.07
CA THR A 144 6.80 20.14 5.09
C THR A 144 5.89 19.49 4.05
N THR A 145 6.35 19.41 2.81
CA THR A 145 5.58 18.74 1.75
C THR A 145 5.58 17.22 1.97
N TYR A 146 4.58 16.52 1.42
CA TYR A 146 4.50 15.04 1.51
C TYR A 146 5.78 14.36 1.01
N ALA A 147 6.36 14.86 -0.08
CA ALA A 147 7.59 14.33 -0.66
C ALA A 147 8.79 14.46 0.31
N GLU A 148 8.93 15.58 1.00
CA GLU A 148 10.00 15.79 2.00
C GLU A 148 9.82 14.89 3.23
N ARG A 149 8.57 14.63 3.64
CA ARG A 149 8.28 13.70 4.74
C ARG A 149 8.57 12.26 4.38
N GLN A 150 8.14 11.79 3.21
CA GLN A 150 8.44 10.44 2.74
C GLN A 150 9.95 10.22 2.58
N ALA A 151 10.68 11.20 2.04
CA ALA A 151 12.14 11.14 1.96
C ALA A 151 12.78 11.01 3.35
N LYS A 152 12.30 11.77 4.34
CA LYS A 152 12.80 11.73 5.72
C LYS A 152 12.49 10.41 6.43
N ILE A 153 11.33 9.79 6.17
CA ILE A 153 10.97 8.48 6.72
C ILE A 153 11.85 7.39 6.09
N LEU A 154 12.06 7.42 4.78
CA LEU A 154 12.94 6.47 4.08
C LEU A 154 14.39 6.59 4.55
N ASP A 155 14.87 7.82 4.79
CA ASP A 155 16.21 8.09 5.33
C ASP A 155 16.35 7.53 6.75
N LYS A 156 15.36 7.79 7.63
CA LYS A 156 15.34 7.30 9.01
C LYS A 156 15.23 5.77 9.11
N LEU A 157 14.47 5.13 8.21
CA LEU A 157 14.42 3.67 8.10
C LEU A 157 15.76 3.06 7.66
N SER A 158 16.53 3.81 6.86
CA SER A 158 17.88 3.39 6.44
C SER A 158 18.90 3.50 7.57
N GLU A 159 18.72 4.44 8.51
CA GLU A 159 19.57 4.62 9.70
C GLU A 159 19.22 3.63 10.83
N GLN A 160 17.97 3.19 10.94
CA GLN A 160 17.49 2.38 12.07
C GLN A 160 17.76 0.87 11.93
N PHE A 161 18.23 0.40 10.77
CA PHE A 161 18.79 -0.94 10.61
C PHE A 161 20.30 -0.92 10.79
N MET A 162 20.77 -0.75 12.03
CA MET A 162 22.10 -1.27 12.38
C MET A 162 21.99 -2.76 12.63
N CYS A 163 22.66 -3.53 11.78
CA CYS A 163 22.98 -4.94 12.02
C CYS A 163 23.57 -5.09 13.43
N ASN A 164 22.89 -5.75 14.37
CA ASN A 164 23.40 -6.00 15.73
C ASN A 164 24.58 -7.01 15.77
N THR A 165 25.18 -7.30 14.63
CA THR A 165 26.31 -8.24 14.44
C THR A 165 27.45 -7.58 13.65
N CYS A 166 27.33 -6.28 13.40
CA CYS A 166 28.26 -5.38 12.74
C CYS A 166 28.42 -4.15 13.67
#